data_AF-A0A8B8F4F5-F1
#
_entry.id   AF-A0A8B8F4F5-F1
#
_cell.length_a   1.000
_cell.length_b   1.000
_cell.length_c   1.000
_cell.angle_alpha   90.00
_cell.angle_beta   90.00
_cell.angle_gamma   90.00
#
_symmetry.space_group_name_H-M   'P 1'
#
loop_
_entity.id
_entity.type
_entity.pdbx_description
1 polymer ?
#
loop_
_entity_poly.entity_id
_entity_poly.type
_entity_poly.pdbx_seq_one_letter_code
_entity_poly.pdbx_strand_id
1 'polypeptide(L)'
;MKDVLTISLRCDGSVDRSQIDKIYILIKVIDKSGKEDQYFIGAGLISKRGAEGILDAVEIASINTIGAEATEYVFKNISSIVTHGASVNTGERRGLWTLFKQKYRSLKENSIPLITIWCAAHRSNLARKDTNSSVSEVQHLVSTLTSLCTFFHTST
;
A
#
# COMPACT_ATOMS: atom_id res chain seq x y z
N MET A 1 -22.57 5.59 -7.32
CA MET A 1 -21.67 6.75 -7.10
C MET A 1 -21.81 7.76 -8.24
N LYS A 2 -22.85 8.62 -8.26
CA LYS A 2 -23.14 9.47 -9.43
C LYS A 2 -22.45 10.85 -9.44
N ASP A 3 -21.73 11.22 -8.39
CA ASP A 3 -21.06 12.54 -8.29
C ASP A 3 -19.57 12.46 -7.92
N VAL A 4 -18.90 11.35 -8.22
CA VAL A 4 -17.48 11.18 -7.92
C VAL A 4 -16.62 11.93 -8.94
N LEU A 5 -15.77 12.83 -8.44
CA LEU A 5 -14.76 13.52 -9.23
C LEU A 5 -13.48 12.68 -9.34
N THR A 6 -13.03 12.09 -8.23
CA THR A 6 -11.83 11.25 -8.23
C THR A 6 -11.82 10.20 -7.12
N ILE A 7 -11.10 9.11 -7.36
CA ILE A 7 -10.89 8.02 -6.40
C ILE A 7 -9.39 7.77 -6.27
N SER A 8 -8.87 7.77 -5.05
CA SER A 8 -7.51 7.34 -4.72
C SER A 8 -7.57 6.02 -3.97
N LEU A 9 -6.86 5.01 -4.46
CA LEU A 9 -6.75 3.71 -3.82
C LEU A 9 -5.52 3.69 -2.91
N ARG A 10 -5.68 3.26 -1.67
CA ARG A 10 -4.59 3.02 -0.73
C ARG A 10 -4.53 1.54 -0.40
N CYS A 11 -3.38 0.93 -0.65
CA CYS A 11 -3.08 -0.44 -0.24
C CYS A 11 -1.95 -0.41 0.78
N ASP A 12 -2.22 -0.85 2.01
CA ASP A 12 -1.24 -0.86 3.08
C ASP A 12 -1.03 -2.26 3.63
N GLY A 13 0.24 -2.65 3.74
CA GLY A 13 0.63 -3.96 4.23
C GLY A 13 0.88 -3.93 5.73
N SER A 14 0.24 -4.86 6.44
CA SER A 14 0.60 -5.18 7.82
C SER A 14 1.33 -6.51 7.84
N VAL A 15 2.57 -6.48 8.33
CA VAL A 15 3.39 -7.66 8.55
C VAL A 15 3.32 -8.01 10.02
N ASP A 16 2.68 -9.14 10.33
CA ASP A 16 2.73 -9.74 11.66
C ASP A 16 3.76 -10.86 11.63
N ARG A 17 4.74 -10.86 12.54
CA ARG A 17 5.79 -11.89 12.62
C ARG A 17 5.23 -13.31 12.82
N SER A 18 3.98 -13.42 13.30
CA SER A 18 3.30 -14.68 13.59
C SER A 18 2.20 -15.04 12.59
N GLN A 19 1.83 -14.16 11.65
CA GLN A 19 0.75 -14.39 10.70
C GLN A 19 1.14 -14.11 9.24
N ILE A 20 0.27 -14.54 8.34
CA ILE A 20 0.36 -14.23 6.91
C ILE A 20 0.10 -12.73 6.72
N ASP A 21 0.92 -12.08 5.90
CA ASP A 21 0.80 -10.67 5.54
C ASP A 21 -0.62 -10.33 5.06
N LYS A 22 -1.18 -9.26 5.63
CA LYS A 22 -2.50 -8.72 5.28
C LYS A 22 -2.35 -7.40 4.56
N ILE A 23 -3.16 -7.19 3.53
CA ILE A 23 -3.26 -5.94 2.80
C ILE A 23 -4.60 -5.29 3.12
N TYR A 24 -4.55 -4.11 3.73
CA TYR A 24 -5.70 -3.27 3.97
C TYR A 24 -5.93 -2.35 2.78
N ILE A 25 -7.19 -2.24 2.36
CA ILE A 25 -7.59 -1.54 1.15
C ILE A 25 -8.56 -0.44 1.55
N LEU A 26 -8.16 0.79 1.29
CA LEU A 26 -9.00 1.96 1.51
C LEU A 26 -9.13 2.73 0.21
N ILE A 27 -10.29 3.34 0.01
CA ILE A 27 -10.47 4.34 -1.03
C ILE A 27 -10.74 5.68 -0.39
N LYS A 28 -10.18 6.71 -0.99
CA LYS A 28 -10.51 8.10 -0.72
C LYS A 28 -11.25 8.64 -1.94
N VAL A 29 -12.43 9.18 -1.72
CA VAL A 29 -13.33 9.68 -2.76
C VAL A 29 -13.49 11.17 -2.56
N ILE A 30 -13.37 11.92 -3.64
CA ILE A 30 -13.73 13.34 -3.67
C ILE A 30 -14.89 13.48 -4.66
N ASP A 31 -15.98 14.09 -4.22
CA ASP A 31 -17.13 14.35 -5.07
C ASP A 31 -16.99 15.69 -5.82
N LYS A 32 -17.94 15.98 -6.72
CA LYS A 32 -17.95 17.23 -7.50
C LYS A 32 -18.19 18.48 -6.65
N SER A 33 -18.72 18.35 -5.43
CA SER A 33 -18.83 19.47 -4.48
C SER A 33 -17.52 19.74 -3.73
N GLY A 34 -16.52 18.88 -3.91
CA GLY A 34 -15.23 18.93 -3.20
C GLY A 34 -15.26 18.23 -1.84
N LYS A 35 -16.37 17.57 -1.48
CA LYS A 35 -16.44 16.81 -0.23
C LYS A 35 -15.55 15.58 -0.34
N GLU A 36 -14.79 15.34 0.73
CA GLU A 36 -13.91 14.20 0.88
C GLU A 36 -14.54 13.16 1.81
N ASP A 37 -14.56 11.90 1.37
CA ASP A 37 -14.91 10.76 2.21
C ASP A 37 -13.86 9.64 2.03
N GLN A 38 -13.69 8.82 3.07
CA GLN A 38 -12.81 7.66 3.05
C GLN A 38 -13.57 6.40 3.44
N TYR A 39 -13.36 5.32 2.69
CA TYR A 39 -14.04 4.05 2.89
C TYR A 39 -13.01 2.92 2.98
N PHE A 40 -13.22 2.03 3.95
CA PHE A 40 -12.56 0.74 3.98
C PHE A 40 -13.30 -0.19 3.01
N ILE A 41 -12.55 -0.81 2.09
CA ILE A 41 -13.15 -1.68 1.06
C ILE A 41 -12.57 -3.10 1.06
N GLY A 42 -11.77 -3.47 2.07
CA GLY A 42 -11.39 -4.85 2.28
C GLY A 42 -10.06 -5.04 2.96
N ALA A 43 -9.86 -6.26 3.47
CA ALA A 43 -8.59 -6.74 3.97
C ALA A 43 -8.31 -8.12 3.37
N GLY A 44 -7.23 -8.24 2.59
CA GLY A 44 -6.86 -9.44 1.86
C GLY A 44 -5.67 -10.15 2.47
N LEU A 45 -5.74 -11.47 2.56
CA LEU A 45 -4.57 -12.32 2.87
C LEU A 45 -3.79 -12.59 1.60
N ILE A 46 -2.46 -12.47 1.68
CA ILE A 46 -1.59 -12.76 0.54
C ILE A 46 -1.36 -14.28 0.46
N SER A 47 -2.00 -14.94 -0.51
CA SER A 47 -1.85 -16.39 -0.75
C SER A 47 -0.60 -16.75 -1.57
N LYS A 48 -0.09 -15.81 -2.37
CA LYS A 48 1.08 -15.96 -3.24
C LYS A 48 2.10 -14.87 -2.95
N ARG A 49 3.38 -15.21 -2.85
CA ARG A 49 4.44 -14.22 -2.64
C ARG A 49 4.57 -13.25 -3.82
N GLY A 50 4.93 -12.01 -3.51
CA GLY A 50 5.25 -10.97 -4.49
C GLY A 50 4.04 -10.12 -4.90
N ALA A 51 4.27 -9.21 -5.84
CA ALA A 51 3.30 -8.19 -6.23
C ALA A 51 2.01 -8.76 -6.84
N GLU A 52 2.09 -9.88 -7.55
CA GLU A 52 0.91 -10.55 -8.13
C GLU A 52 -0.05 -11.00 -7.04
N GLY A 53 0.45 -11.69 -6.00
CA GLY A 53 -0.41 -12.11 -4.90
C GLY A 53 -0.95 -10.96 -4.07
N ILE A 54 -0.26 -9.82 -4.02
CA ILE A 54 -0.81 -8.59 -3.44
C ILE A 54 -1.98 -8.07 -4.28
N LEU A 55 -1.82 -8.00 -5.61
CA LEU A 55 -2.89 -7.54 -6.50
C LEU A 55 -4.13 -8.47 -6.39
N ASP A 56 -3.91 -9.78 -6.41
CA ASP A 56 -4.97 -10.77 -6.25
C ASP A 56 -5.70 -10.61 -4.91
N ALA A 57 -4.94 -10.44 -3.81
CA ALA A 57 -5.51 -10.22 -2.48
C ALA A 57 -6.34 -8.92 -2.43
N VAL A 58 -5.88 -7.85 -3.10
CA VAL A 58 -6.61 -6.59 -3.17
C VAL A 58 -7.93 -6.74 -3.93
N GLU A 59 -7.90 -7.42 -5.07
CA GLU A 59 -9.10 -7.64 -5.88
C GLU A 59 -10.11 -8.54 -5.19
N ILE A 60 -9.70 -9.71 -4.69
CA ILE A 60 -10.58 -10.67 -4.02
C ILE A 60 -11.21 -10.04 -2.77
N ALA A 61 -10.42 -9.34 -1.94
CA ALA A 61 -10.95 -8.71 -0.75
C ALA A 61 -11.92 -7.56 -1.06
N SER A 62 -11.66 -6.81 -2.13
CA SER A 62 -12.59 -5.76 -2.61
C SER A 62 -13.90 -6.38 -3.09
N ILE A 63 -13.84 -7.43 -3.92
CA ILE A 63 -15.03 -8.14 -4.42
C ILE A 63 -15.86 -8.69 -3.25
N ASN A 64 -15.21 -9.30 -2.26
CA ASN A 64 -15.90 -9.86 -1.10
C ASN A 64 -16.56 -8.79 -0.20
N THR A 65 -16.05 -7.56 -0.21
CA THR A 65 -16.53 -6.49 0.68
C THR A 65 -17.59 -5.61 0.02
N ILE A 66 -17.38 -5.20 -1.23
CA ILE A 66 -18.24 -4.25 -1.94
C ILE A 66 -18.93 -4.82 -3.18
N GLY A 67 -18.66 -6.09 -3.53
CA GLY A 67 -19.18 -6.75 -4.72
C GLY A 67 -18.32 -6.55 -5.97
N ALA A 68 -18.51 -7.43 -6.96
CA ALA A 68 -17.73 -7.43 -8.20
C ALA A 68 -17.92 -6.15 -9.03
N GLU A 69 -19.19 -5.75 -9.26
CA GLU A 69 -19.50 -4.55 -10.05
C GLU A 69 -18.92 -3.26 -9.45
N ALA A 70 -19.03 -3.10 -8.13
CA ALA A 70 -18.48 -1.93 -7.45
C ALA A 70 -16.94 -1.93 -7.46
N THR A 71 -16.33 -3.10 -7.32
CA THR A 71 -14.87 -3.26 -7.42
C THR A 71 -14.36 -2.89 -8.81
N GLU A 72 -15.02 -3.38 -9.86
CA GLU A 72 -14.69 -3.02 -11.23
C GLU A 72 -14.84 -1.50 -11.46
N TYR A 73 -15.95 -0.91 -10.98
CA TYR A 73 -16.14 0.54 -11.04
C TYR A 73 -14.99 1.29 -10.36
N VAL A 74 -14.56 0.88 -9.16
CA VAL A 74 -13.42 1.49 -8.46
C VAL A 74 -12.15 1.36 -9.31
N PHE A 75 -11.75 0.16 -9.73
CA PHE A 75 -10.49 -0.03 -10.47
C PHE A 75 -10.47 0.68 -11.83
N LYS A 76 -11.62 0.88 -12.47
CA LYS A 76 -11.73 1.65 -13.71
C LYS A 76 -11.63 3.17 -13.49
N ASN A 77 -12.04 3.65 -12.31
CA ASN A 77 -12.16 5.08 -12.00
C ASN A 77 -11.10 5.63 -11.04
N ILE A 78 -10.21 4.81 -10.49
CA ILE A 78 -9.07 5.31 -9.72
C ILE A 78 -8.21 6.25 -10.56
N SER A 79 -7.78 7.34 -9.94
CA SER A 79 -6.81 8.29 -10.51
C SER A 79 -5.41 8.07 -9.94
N SER A 80 -5.33 7.43 -8.77
CA SER A 80 -4.08 7.18 -8.08
C SER A 80 -4.09 5.90 -7.25
N ILE A 81 -2.89 5.37 -7.02
CA ILE A 81 -2.61 4.32 -6.05
C ILE A 81 -1.53 4.79 -5.07
N VAL A 82 -1.75 4.53 -3.77
CA VAL A 82 -0.88 4.90 -2.67
C VAL A 82 -0.41 3.65 -1.94
N THR A 83 0.90 3.45 -1.85
CA THR A 83 1.51 2.32 -1.10
C THR A 83 2.79 2.78 -0.41
N HIS A 84 3.30 1.99 0.55
CA HIS A 84 4.68 2.17 1.00
C HIS A 84 5.67 1.81 -0.11
N GLY A 85 6.85 2.43 -0.11
CA GLY A 85 7.86 2.24 -1.16
C GLY A 85 8.80 1.05 -0.98
N ALA A 86 8.28 -0.10 -0.52
CA ALA A 86 9.06 -1.34 -0.65
C ALA A 86 9.20 -1.73 -2.13
N SER A 87 10.28 -2.42 -2.48
CA SER A 87 10.58 -2.83 -3.86
C SER A 87 9.47 -3.67 -4.50
N VAL A 88 8.78 -4.51 -3.71
CA VAL A 88 7.63 -5.29 -4.17
C VAL A 88 6.49 -4.40 -4.68
N ASN A 89 6.37 -3.17 -4.18
CA ASN A 89 5.36 -2.23 -4.62
C ASN A 89 5.84 -1.37 -5.79
N THR A 90 7.06 -0.84 -5.72
CA THR A 90 7.56 0.20 -6.62
C THR A 90 8.37 -0.32 -7.82
N GLY A 91 8.71 -1.61 -7.86
CA GLY A 91 9.58 -2.18 -8.88
C GLY A 91 9.08 -1.99 -10.32
N GLU A 92 9.97 -1.59 -11.22
CA GLU A 92 9.61 -1.14 -12.57
C GLU A 92 9.00 -2.23 -13.47
N ARG A 93 9.43 -3.50 -13.32
CA ARG A 93 9.00 -4.60 -14.21
C ARG A 93 7.85 -5.43 -13.65
N ARG A 94 7.92 -5.78 -12.36
CA ARG A 94 6.98 -6.69 -11.68
C ARG A 94 6.54 -6.17 -10.30
N GLY A 95 6.69 -4.87 -10.05
CA GLY A 95 6.16 -4.24 -8.84
C GLY A 95 4.66 -4.02 -8.94
N LEU A 96 4.01 -3.90 -7.78
CA LEU A 96 2.56 -3.70 -7.68
C LEU A 96 2.07 -2.52 -8.53
N TRP A 97 2.82 -1.41 -8.54
CA TRP A 97 2.52 -0.23 -9.34
C TRP A 97 2.48 -0.52 -10.84
N THR A 98 3.40 -1.35 -11.33
CA THR A 98 3.44 -1.75 -12.75
C THR A 98 2.25 -2.64 -13.09
N LEU A 99 1.92 -3.60 -12.21
CA LEU A 99 0.76 -4.48 -12.41
C LEU A 99 -0.56 -3.69 -12.40
N PHE A 100 -0.73 -2.77 -11.45
CA PHE A 100 -1.89 -1.88 -11.42
C PHE A 100 -2.00 -0.99 -12.66
N LYS A 101 -0.88 -0.43 -13.14
CA LYS A 101 -0.86 0.36 -14.38
C LYS A 101 -1.28 -0.48 -15.59
N GLN A 102 -0.83 -1.73 -15.68
CA GLN A 102 -1.21 -2.65 -16.76
C GLN A 102 -2.70 -2.96 -16.72
N LYS A 103 -3.23 -3.36 -15.55
CA LYS A 103 -4.67 -3.62 -15.34
C LYS A 103 -5.53 -2.38 -15.59
N TYR A 104 -5.09 -1.22 -15.12
CA TYR A 104 -5.80 0.04 -15.33
C TYR A 104 -5.89 0.39 -16.83
N ARG A 105 -4.80 0.19 -17.59
CA ARG A 105 -4.80 0.40 -19.05
C ARG A 105 -5.71 -0.58 -19.79
N SER A 106 -5.83 -1.83 -19.34
CA SER A 106 -6.76 -2.77 -19.97
C SER A 106 -8.23 -2.44 -19.69
N LEU A 107 -8.53 -1.74 -18.59
CA LEU A 107 -9.88 -1.37 -18.20
C LEU A 107 -10.34 -0.02 -18.77
N LYS A 108 -9.43 0.81 -19.27
CA LYS A 108 -9.70 2.20 -19.63
C LYS A 108 -9.11 2.54 -21.00
N GLU A 109 -9.97 2.90 -21.95
CA GLU A 109 -9.56 3.29 -23.31
C GLU A 109 -8.85 4.66 -23.36
N ASN A 110 -8.97 5.48 -22.30
CA ASN A 110 -8.42 6.84 -22.25
C ASN A 110 -6.97 6.91 -21.76
N SER A 111 -6.23 7.90 -22.27
CA SER A 111 -4.78 8.10 -22.11
C SER A 111 -4.29 8.64 -20.76
N ILE A 112 -5.18 8.84 -19.77
CA ILE A 112 -4.80 9.48 -18.49
C ILE A 112 -3.99 8.48 -17.65
N PRO A 113 -2.73 8.78 -17.29
CA PRO A 113 -1.89 7.85 -16.54
C PRO A 113 -2.37 7.68 -15.10
N LEU A 114 -2.27 6.45 -14.57
CA LEU A 114 -2.47 6.17 -13.15
C LEU A 114 -1.31 6.77 -12.34
N ILE A 115 -1.63 7.68 -11.42
CA ILE A 115 -0.64 8.32 -10.55
C ILE A 115 -0.23 7.33 -9.45
N THR A 116 1.06 7.11 -9.28
CA THR A 116 1.62 6.25 -8.22
C THR A 116 2.26 7.10 -7.14
N ILE A 117 1.77 6.98 -5.91
CA ILE A 117 2.15 7.82 -4.78
C ILE A 117 2.83 6.96 -3.72
N TRP A 118 4.03 7.38 -3.33
CA TRP A 118 4.73 6.80 -2.19
C TRP A 118 4.15 7.38 -0.89
N CYS A 119 3.68 6.51 0.00
CA CYS A 119 3.26 6.87 1.35
C CYS A 119 4.29 7.75 2.06
N ALA A 120 3.87 8.96 2.45
CA ALA A 120 4.70 9.94 3.12
C ALA A 120 5.26 9.41 4.45
N ALA A 121 4.45 8.71 5.25
CA ALA A 121 4.90 8.17 6.54
C ALA A 121 6.07 7.21 6.39
N HIS A 122 6.01 6.28 5.41
CA HIS A 122 7.12 5.38 5.14
C HIS A 122 8.35 6.13 4.62
N ARG A 123 8.16 7.10 3.72
CA ARG A 123 9.25 7.90 3.16
C ARG A 123 9.96 8.74 4.22
N SER A 124 9.21 9.35 5.15
CA SER A 124 9.77 10.09 6.29
C SER A 124 10.53 9.17 7.25
N ASN A 125 10.02 7.96 7.50
CA ASN A 125 10.74 6.99 8.34
C ASN A 125 12.06 6.55 7.69
N LEU A 126 12.11 6.36 6.37
CA LEU A 126 13.36 6.08 5.66
C LEU A 126 14.33 7.26 5.74
N ALA A 127 13.88 8.47 5.46
CA ALA A 127 14.72 9.67 5.57
C ALA A 127 15.31 9.82 6.99
N ARG A 128 14.53 9.54 8.04
CA ARG A 128 15.01 9.52 9.42
C ARG A 128 16.08 8.43 9.65
N LYS A 129 15.86 7.22 9.13
CA LYS A 129 16.85 6.13 9.25
C LYS A 129 18.16 6.49 8.56
N ASP A 130 18.08 7.08 7.37
CA ASP A 130 19.25 7.51 6.59
C ASP A 130 19.99 8.67 7.27
N THR A 131 19.26 9.61 7.87
CA THR A 131 19.86 10.70 8.66
C THR A 131 20.55 10.17 9.91
N ASN A 132 19.95 9.17 10.58
CA ASN A 132 20.52 8.59 11.78
C ASN A 132 21.71 7.68 11.48
N SER A 133 21.76 7.05 10.31
CA SER A 133 22.85 6.14 9.93
C SER A 133 24.15 6.89 9.62
N SER A 134 24.12 8.21 9.42
CA SER A 134 25.34 9.01 9.25
C SER A 134 25.94 9.51 10.57
N VAL A 135 25.27 9.30 11.72
CA VAL A 135 25.71 9.77 13.05
C VAL A 135 26.15 8.58 13.90
N SER A 136 27.45 8.45 14.16
CA SER A 136 28.05 7.30 14.85
C SER A 136 27.53 7.13 16.28
N GLU A 137 27.28 8.21 17.01
CA GLU A 137 26.76 8.17 18.38
C GLU A 137 25.34 7.59 18.42
N VAL A 138 24.50 7.97 17.45
CA VAL A 138 23.14 7.44 17.31
C VAL A 138 23.19 5.95 16.97
N GLN A 139 24.08 5.54 16.07
CA GLN A 139 24.28 4.12 15.78
C GLN A 139 24.72 3.33 17.02
N HIS A 140 25.66 3.87 17.80
CA HIS A 140 26.15 3.22 19.01
C HIS A 140 25.02 3.06 20.05
N LEU A 141 24.23 4.11 20.29
CA LEU A 141 23.07 4.06 21.18
C LEU A 141 22.04 3.01 20.72
N VAL A 142 21.69 2.99 19.42
CA VAL A 142 20.75 2.01 18.87
C VAL A 142 21.27 0.59 19.04
N SER A 143 22.57 0.36 18.79
CA SER A 143 23.21 -0.95 18.96
C SER A 143 23.14 -1.42 20.41
N THR A 144 23.58 -0.59 21.36
CA THR A 144 23.57 -0.91 22.79
C THR A 144 22.15 -1.22 23.30
N LEU A 145 21.17 -0.39 22.94
CA LEU A 145 19.77 -0.62 23.31
C LEU A 145 19.23 -1.92 22.70
N THR A 146 19.58 -2.22 21.45
CA THR A 146 19.19 -3.48 20.78
C THR A 146 19.81 -4.69 21.48
N SER A 147 21.08 -4.62 21.87
CA SER A 147 21.76 -5.69 22.63
C SER A 147 21.12 -5.93 24.00
N LEU A 148 20.77 -4.86 24.73
CA LEU A 148 20.05 -4.96 26.01
C LEU A 148 18.68 -5.62 25.83
N CYS A 149 17.89 -5.16 24.85
CA CYS A 149 16.59 -5.77 24.54
C CYS A 149 16.73 -7.25 24.18
N THR A 150 17.74 -7.59 23.37
CA THR A 150 18.01 -8.99 22.97
C THR A 150 18.35 -9.85 24.19
N PHE A 151 19.25 -9.37 25.06
CA PHE A 151 19.62 -10.07 26.28
C PHE A 151 18.40 -10.40 27.14
N PHE A 152 17.52 -9.43 27.41
CA PHE A 152 16.32 -9.68 28.20
C PHE A 152 15.32 -10.60 27.51
N HIS A 153 15.22 -10.56 26.17
CA HIS A 153 14.32 -11.44 25.43
C HIS A 153 14.78 -12.90 25.41
N THR A 154 16.09 -13.16 25.49
CA THR A 154 16.66 -14.52 25.48
C THR A 154 17.01 -15.07 26.86
N SER A 155 16.79 -14.30 27.93
CA SER A 155 17.13 -14.70 29.32
C SER A 155 15.96 -15.35 30.08
N THR A 156 14.84 -15.61 29.39
CA THR A 156 13.71 -16.44 29.84
C THR A 156 13.70 -17.75 29.07
#